data_AF-A0A914HY83-F1
#
_entry.id   AF-A0A914HY83-F1
#
_cell.length_a   1.000
_cell.length_b   1.000
_cell.length_c   1.000
_cell.angle_alpha   90.00
_cell.angle_beta   90.00
_cell.angle_gamma   90.00
#
_symmetry.space_group_name_H-M   'P 1'
#
loop_
_entity.id
_entity.type
_entity.pdbx_description
1 polymer ?
#
loop_
_entity_poly.entity_id
_entity_poly.type
_entity_poly.pdbx_seq_one_letter_code
_entity_poly.pdbx_strand_id
1 'polypeptide(L)'
;MDPQVDKNEHFRHLFLFEFNKGSKASEASQNICAVYGEGATNERTAQRWSLSNALSGVTFENAAALQNWLDQFFASKPPIFYKRGIEKLPVPWEEIVNNAGNTSLTD
;
A
#
# COMPACT_ATOMS: atom_id res chain seq x y z
N MET A 1 1.88 -31.82 3.16
CA MET A 1 2.67 -30.58 3.31
C MET A 1 1.94 -29.53 2.52
N ASP A 2 1.04 -28.79 3.17
CA ASP A 2 0.48 -27.60 2.52
C ASP A 2 1.62 -26.59 2.37
N PRO A 3 1.90 -26.07 1.17
CA PRO A 3 2.80 -24.95 1.03
C PRO A 3 2.13 -23.79 1.76
N GLN A 4 2.65 -23.43 2.93
CA GLN A 4 2.32 -22.17 3.58
C GLN A 4 2.90 -21.06 2.71
N VAL A 5 2.21 -20.73 1.61
CA VAL A 5 2.45 -19.51 0.86
C VAL A 5 2.33 -18.39 1.89
N ASP A 6 3.41 -17.64 2.08
CA ASP A 6 3.41 -16.48 2.95
C ASP A 6 2.18 -15.64 2.59
N LYS A 7 1.30 -15.40 3.57
CA LYS A 7 0.04 -14.67 3.36
C LYS A 7 0.32 -13.32 2.68
N ASN A 8 1.48 -12.72 2.96
CA ASN A 8 1.89 -11.47 2.32
C ASN A 8 2.19 -11.63 0.82
N GLU A 9 2.82 -12.73 0.39
CA GLU A 9 3.02 -13.03 -1.04
C GLU A 9 1.69 -13.28 -1.75
N HIS A 10 0.77 -14.01 -1.10
CA HIS A 10 -0.58 -14.22 -1.64
C HIS A 10 -1.31 -12.89 -1.88
N PHE A 11 -1.30 -12.00 -0.89
CA PHE A 11 -1.92 -10.67 -1.03
C PHE A 11 -1.20 -9.80 -2.06
N ARG A 12 0.14 -9.87 -2.18
CA ARG A 12 0.88 -9.15 -3.23
C ARG A 12 0.43 -9.54 -4.63
N HIS A 13 0.26 -10.83 -4.89
CA HIS A 13 -0.24 -11.30 -6.19
C HIS A 13 -1.67 -10.84 -6.46
N LEU A 14 -2.54 -10.86 -5.44
CA LEU A 14 -3.91 -10.32 -5.57
C LEU A 14 -3.92 -8.82 -5.88
N PHE A 15 -3.06 -8.05 -5.22
CA PHE A 15 -2.93 -6.62 -5.52
C PHE A 15 -2.39 -6.37 -6.93
N LEU A 16 -1.38 -7.12 -7.36
CA LEU A 16 -0.86 -7.04 -8.73
C LEU A 16 -1.97 -7.34 -9.75
N PHE A 17 -2.77 -8.37 -9.50
CA PHE A 17 -3.90 -8.72 -10.36
C PHE A 17 -4.96 -7.61 -10.43
N GLU A 18 -5.33 -7.01 -9.31
CA GLU A 18 -6.27 -5.88 -9.28
C GLU A 18 -5.69 -4.63 -9.97
N PHE A 19 -4.40 -4.36 -9.81
CA PHE A 19 -3.73 -3.25 -10.52
C PHE A 19 -3.69 -3.48 -12.03
N ASN A 20 -3.50 -4.72 -12.48
CA ASN A 20 -3.55 -5.06 -13.90
C ASN A 20 -4.95 -4.85 -14.53
N LYS A 21 -6.01 -4.80 -13.72
CA LYS A 21 -7.37 -4.41 -14.16
C LYS A 21 -7.58 -2.90 -14.20
N GLY A 22 -6.63 -2.10 -13.70
CA GLY A 22 -6.76 -0.66 -13.56
C GLY A 22 -7.36 -0.20 -12.23
N SER A 23 -7.60 -1.11 -11.27
CA SER A 23 -8.08 -0.75 -9.94
C SER A 23 -7.02 0.07 -9.19
N LYS A 24 -7.44 1.06 -8.41
CA LYS A 24 -6.54 1.81 -7.50
C LYS A 24 -6.34 1.08 -6.17
N ALA A 25 -5.27 1.39 -5.43
CA ALA A 25 -4.91 0.74 -4.16
C ALA A 25 -6.07 0.59 -3.16
N SER A 26 -6.90 1.63 -3.00
CA SER A 26 -8.06 1.58 -2.10
C SER A 26 -9.13 0.59 -2.56
N GLU A 27 -9.36 0.51 -3.87
CA GLU A 27 -10.36 -0.36 -4.48
C GLU A 27 -9.89 -1.81 -4.49
N ALA A 28 -8.62 -2.04 -4.82
CA ALA A 28 -7.99 -3.35 -4.70
C ALA A 28 -8.06 -3.86 -3.25
N SER A 29 -7.78 -3.01 -2.25
CA SER A 29 -7.88 -3.38 -0.84
C SER A 29 -9.33 -3.70 -0.43
N GLN A 30 -10.31 -2.92 -0.88
CA GLN A 30 -11.73 -3.20 -0.65
C GLN A 30 -12.17 -4.52 -1.28
N ASN A 31 -11.79 -4.78 -2.53
CA ASN A 31 -12.12 -6.01 -3.25
C ASN A 31 -11.52 -7.24 -2.56
N ILE A 32 -10.27 -7.14 -2.10
CA ILE A 32 -9.60 -8.23 -1.38
C ILE A 32 -10.28 -8.46 -0.02
N CYS A 33 -10.56 -7.41 0.75
CA CYS A 33 -11.25 -7.55 2.04
C CYS A 33 -12.68 -8.07 1.90
N ALA A 34 -13.38 -7.79 0.79
CA ALA A 34 -14.72 -8.33 0.53
C ALA A 34 -14.71 -9.86 0.32
N VAL A 35 -13.63 -10.42 -0.22
CA VAL A 35 -13.49 -11.87 -0.47
C VAL A 35 -12.85 -12.60 0.73
N TYR A 36 -11.85 -11.98 1.35
CA TYR A 36 -11.00 -12.63 2.37
C TYR A 36 -11.33 -12.20 3.81
N GLY A 37 -12.28 -11.30 4.01
CA GLY A 37 -12.71 -10.80 5.31
C GLY A 37 -12.16 -9.40 5.62
N GLU A 38 -12.88 -8.69 6.47
CA GLU A 38 -12.50 -7.36 6.94
C GLU A 38 -11.15 -7.43 7.68
N GLY A 39 -10.22 -6.56 7.31
CA GLY A 39 -8.86 -6.56 7.88
C GLY A 39 -7.87 -7.54 7.23
N ALA A 40 -8.26 -8.28 6.19
CA ALA A 40 -7.35 -9.16 5.46
C ALA A 40 -6.12 -8.43 4.90
N THR A 41 -6.28 -7.15 4.55
CA THR A 41 -5.17 -6.26 4.17
C THR A 41 -5.35 -4.90 4.81
N ASN A 42 -4.25 -4.21 5.11
CA ASN A 42 -4.32 -2.83 5.56
C ASN A 42 -4.06 -1.87 4.38
N GLU A 43 -4.75 -0.74 4.37
CA GLU A 43 -4.66 0.23 3.27
C GLU A 43 -3.24 0.81 3.11
N ARG A 44 -2.47 0.93 4.19
CA ARG A 44 -1.08 1.42 4.16
C ARG A 44 -0.17 0.47 3.37
N THR A 45 -0.33 -0.83 3.57
CA THR A 45 0.38 -1.91 2.87
C THR A 45 -0.04 -1.96 1.41
N ALA A 46 -1.35 -1.83 1.13
CA ALA A 46 -1.88 -1.71 -0.23
C ALA A 46 -1.26 -0.53 -1.00
N GLN A 47 -1.18 0.64 -0.37
CA GLN A 47 -0.57 1.83 -0.94
C GLN A 47 0.94 1.65 -1.16
N ARG A 48 1.65 1.06 -0.19
CA ARG A 48 3.09 0.77 -0.31
C ARG A 48 3.38 -0.20 -1.47
N TRP A 49 2.58 -1.25 -1.60
CA TRP A 49 2.69 -2.19 -2.71
C TRP A 49 2.29 -1.55 -4.04
N SER A 50 1.33 -0.62 -4.07
CA SER A 50 1.00 0.14 -5.29
C SER A 50 2.19 0.96 -5.79
N LEU A 51 2.90 1.68 -4.92
CA LEU A 51 4.09 2.42 -5.30
C LEU A 51 5.23 1.47 -5.71
N SER A 52 5.48 0.42 -4.92
CA SER A 52 6.50 -0.59 -5.25
C SER A 52 6.22 -1.28 -6.58
N ASN A 53 4.95 -1.56 -6.90
CA ASN A 53 4.55 -2.15 -8.17
C ASN A 53 4.72 -1.17 -9.32
N ALA A 54 4.32 0.09 -9.13
CA ALA A 54 4.48 1.14 -10.13
C ALA A 54 5.96 1.43 -10.46
N LEU A 55 6.86 1.23 -9.49
CA LEU A 55 8.30 1.33 -9.66
C LEU A 55 8.95 0.04 -10.20
N SER A 56 8.28 -1.10 -10.08
CA SER A 56 8.83 -2.39 -10.47
C SER A 56 9.02 -2.46 -11.99
N GLY A 57 10.27 -2.66 -12.42
CA GLY A 57 10.63 -2.72 -13.84
C GLY A 57 10.78 -1.36 -14.53
N VAL A 58 10.65 -0.26 -13.80
CA VAL A 58 10.94 1.09 -14.31
C VAL A 58 12.41 1.42 -14.05
N THR A 59 13.14 1.73 -15.10
CA THR A 59 14.50 2.28 -15.01
C THR A 59 14.47 3.77 -15.33
N PHE A 60 15.28 4.55 -14.62
CA PHE A 60 15.37 5.99 -14.80
C PHE A 60 16.77 6.34 -15.31
N GLU A 61 16.84 7.10 -16.40
CA GLU A 61 18.12 7.50 -17.00
C GLU A 61 18.86 8.53 -16.15
N ASN A 62 18.12 9.31 -15.35
CA ASN A 62 18.67 10.34 -14.47
C ASN A 62 17.67 10.72 -13.37
N ALA A 63 18.14 11.52 -12.41
CA ALA A 63 17.32 12.02 -11.30
C ALA A 63 16.14 12.90 -11.77
N ALA A 64 16.27 13.65 -12.87
CA ALA A 64 15.18 14.47 -13.39
C ALA A 64 14.04 13.61 -13.96
N ALA A 65 14.36 12.49 -14.60
CA ALA A 65 13.37 11.51 -15.07
C ALA A 65 12.61 10.88 -13.88
N LEU A 66 13.32 10.53 -12.80
CA LEU A 66 12.71 10.06 -11.57
C LEU A 66 11.80 11.12 -10.94
N GLN A 67 12.27 12.38 -10.85
CA GLN A 67 11.49 13.47 -10.28
C GLN A 67 10.19 13.70 -11.06
N ASN A 68 10.26 13.79 -12.38
CA ASN A 68 9.08 13.98 -13.22
C ASN A 68 8.10 12.79 -13.09
N TRP A 69 8.61 11.56 -13.03
CA TRP A 69 7.77 10.40 -12.80
C TRP A 69 7.06 10.45 -11.44
N LEU A 70 7.76 10.84 -10.38
CA LEU A 70 7.16 11.01 -9.05
C LEU A 70 6.10 12.10 -9.06
N ASP A 71 6.38 13.24 -9.69
CA ASP A 71 5.43 14.35 -9.81
C ASP A 71 4.16 13.90 -10.53
N GLN A 72 4.28 13.16 -11.63
CA GLN A 72 3.14 12.58 -12.35
C GLN A 72 2.40 11.52 -11.53
N PHE A 73 3.14 10.64 -10.84
CA PHE A 73 2.55 9.59 -10.03
C PHE A 73 1.71 10.17 -8.89
N PHE A 74 2.20 11.20 -8.20
CA PHE A 74 1.48 11.88 -7.14
C PHE A 74 0.36 12.76 -7.71
N ALA A 75 0.58 13.51 -8.79
CA ALA A 75 -0.46 14.29 -9.45
C ALA A 75 -1.65 13.44 -9.93
N SER A 76 -1.40 12.17 -10.30
CA SER A 76 -2.47 11.23 -10.69
C SER A 76 -3.39 10.79 -9.53
N LYS A 77 -3.03 11.05 -8.27
CA LYS A 77 -3.81 10.61 -7.10
C LYS A 77 -4.86 11.66 -6.72
N PRO A 78 -6.13 11.27 -6.50
CA PRO A 78 -7.17 12.23 -6.15
C PRO A 78 -6.93 12.81 -4.74
N PRO A 79 -7.30 14.07 -4.43
CA PRO A 79 -7.06 14.70 -3.13
C PRO A 79 -7.54 13.88 -1.92
N ILE A 80 -8.64 13.13 -2.09
CA ILE A 80 -9.18 12.24 -1.05
C ILE A 80 -8.19 11.14 -0.63
N PHE A 81 -7.27 10.74 -1.51
CA PHE A 81 -6.20 9.78 -1.22
C PHE A 81 -5.30 10.29 -0.09
N TYR A 82 -4.82 11.54 -0.21
CA TYR A 82 -3.95 12.16 0.78
C TYR A 82 -4.69 12.49 2.08
N LYS A 83 -5.92 13.01 1.97
CA LYS A 83 -6.78 13.31 3.11
C LYS A 83 -6.98 12.07 3.99
N ARG A 84 -7.35 10.93 3.40
CA ARG A 84 -7.51 9.66 4.13
C ARG A 84 -6.21 9.20 4.79
N GLY A 85 -5.06 9.41 4.15
CA GLY A 85 -3.76 9.11 4.75
C GLY A 85 -3.49 9.92 6.02
N ILE A 86 -3.79 11.22 6.00
CA ILE A 86 -3.60 12.14 7.14
C ILE A 86 -4.60 11.83 8.25
N GLU A 87 -5.86 11.59 7.92
CA GLU A 87 -6.93 11.25 8.89
C GLU A 87 -6.62 9.97 9.68
N LYS A 88 -5.75 9.11 9.17
CA LYS A 88 -5.31 7.88 9.85
C LYS A 88 -4.11 8.08 10.78
N LEU A 89 -3.51 9.26 10.86
CA LEU A 89 -2.38 9.54 11.76
C LEU A 89 -2.71 9.52 13.27
N PRO A 90 -3.92 9.91 13.73
CA PRO A 90 -4.24 9.90 15.15
C PRO A 90 -4.12 8.52 15.81
N VAL A 91 -4.57 7.46 15.13
CA VAL A 91 -4.59 6.09 15.71
C VAL A 91 -3.17 5.55 15.98
N PRO A 92 -2.22 5.56 15.03
CA PRO A 92 -0.83 5.19 15.30
C PRO A 92 -0.14 6.09 16.33
N TRP A 93 -0.48 7.37 16.38
CA TRP A 93 0.12 8.29 17.36
C TRP A 93 -0.35 7.97 18.78
N GLU A 94 -1.63 7.63 18.94
CA GLU A 94 -2.19 7.15 20.20
C GLU A 94 -1.54 5.83 20.62
N GLU A 95 -1.37 4.88 19.70
CA GLU A 95 -0.64 3.63 19.96
C GLU A 95 0.81 3.87 20.40
N ILE A 96 1.55 4.78 19.75
CA ILE A 96 2.94 5.10 20.10
C ILE A 96 3.03 5.73 21.48
N VAL A 97 2.11 6.65 21.81
CA VAL A 97 2.04 7.29 23.13
C VAL A 97 1.73 6.25 24.20
N ASN A 98 0.76 5.37 23.96
CA ASN A 98 0.38 4.30 24.89
C ASN A 98 1.49 3.25 25.07
N ASN A 99 2.29 3.01 24.03
CA ASN A 99 3.42 2.08 24.05
C ASN A 99 4.75 2.74 24.48
N ALA A 100 4.72 3.96 25.03
CA ALA A 100 5.91 4.70 25.49
C ALA A 100 7.04 4.79 24.45
N GLY A 101 6.68 4.89 23.17
CA GLY A 101 7.65 4.97 22.07
C GLY A 101 8.24 3.62 21.62
N ASN A 102 7.76 2.49 22.14
CA ASN A 102 8.19 1.18 21.65
C ASN A 102 7.53 0.88 20.29
N THR A 103 8.35 0.87 19.23
CA THR A 103 7.91 0.58 17.85
C THR A 103 8.03 -0.89 17.46
N SER A 104 8.44 -1.76 18.38
CA SER A 104 8.64 -3.19 18.09
C SER A 104 7.37 -4.00 18.33
N LEU A 105 6.52 -4.06 17.31
CA LEU A 105 5.67 -5.24 17.06
C LEU A 105 6.27 -5.98 15.85
N THR A 106 7.14 -6.94 16.21
CA THR A 106 7.48 -8.23 15.58
C THR A 106 7.34 -8.43 14.06
N ASP A 107 8.48 -8.82 13.46
CA ASP A 107 8.74 -9.78 12.37
C ASP A 107 7.55 -10.41 11.62
#